data_AF-A0A662U8V2-F1
#
_entry.id   AF-A0A662U8V2-F1
#
_cell.length_a   1.000
_cell.length_b   1.000
_cell.length_c   1.000
_cell.angle_alpha   90.00
_cell.angle_beta   90.00
_cell.angle_gamma   90.00
#
_symmetry.space_group_name_H-M   'P 1'
#
loop_
_entity.id
_entity.type
_entity.pdbx_description
1 polymer ?
#
loop_
_entity_poly.entity_id
_entity_poly.type
_entity_poly.pdbx_seq_one_letter_code
_entity_poly.pdbx_strand_id
1 'polypeptide(L)'
;NWKTSLATAMAGIAYSIPSAVATLFNGYVIGVVYATIANPVKASAIIVPHGIIEIPAFLIASAAGLRLGYIMLKYVKGAITLNMLEEELTNTAVLVAALAILFFIAGIIEGNITPIIAEHLGWV
;
A
#
# COMPACT_ATOMS: atom_id res chain seq x y z
N ASN A 1 -9.51 5.55 -3.78
CA ASN A 1 -8.27 4.92 -3.30
C ASN A 1 -7.04 5.84 -3.15
N TRP A 2 -7.08 7.12 -3.57
CA TRP A 2 -5.95 8.05 -3.30
C TRP A 2 -6.00 8.71 -1.91
N LYS A 3 -7.22 8.97 -1.40
CA LYS A 3 -7.43 9.53 -0.06
C LYS A 3 -6.96 8.57 1.04
N THR A 4 -7.16 7.27 0.83
CA THR A 4 -6.68 6.20 1.70
C THR A 4 -5.16 6.13 1.68
N SER A 5 -4.52 6.16 0.51
CA SER A 5 -3.04 6.16 0.42
C SER A 5 -2.39 7.41 1.02
N LEU A 6 -2.97 8.60 0.82
CA LEU A 6 -2.46 9.84 1.45
C LEU A 6 -2.67 9.83 2.97
N ALA A 7 -3.82 9.34 3.44
CA ALA A 7 -4.09 9.17 4.87
C ALA A 7 -3.16 8.12 5.51
N THR A 8 -2.85 7.02 4.81
CA THR A 8 -1.91 5.99 5.28
C THR A 8 -0.45 6.45 5.23
N ALA A 9 -0.09 7.32 4.29
CA ALA A 9 1.23 7.94 4.22
C ALA A 9 1.44 8.97 5.35
N MET A 10 0.43 9.81 5.61
CA MET A 10 0.46 10.80 6.70
C MET A 10 0.17 10.18 8.09
N ALA A 11 -0.36 8.97 8.13
CA ALA A 11 -0.59 8.21 9.35
C ALA A 11 0.69 7.82 10.12
N GLY A 12 1.88 7.97 9.53
CA GLY A 12 3.13 7.89 10.29
C GLY A 12 3.18 8.88 11.46
N ILE A 13 2.47 10.02 11.34
CA ILE A 13 2.27 11.00 12.42
C ILE A 13 1.46 10.38 13.59
N ALA A 14 0.64 9.37 13.32
CA ALA A 14 -0.14 8.61 14.29
C ALA A 14 0.56 7.30 14.73
N TYR A 15 1.89 7.34 14.91
CA TYR A 15 2.67 6.26 15.53
C TYR A 15 2.62 4.90 14.79
N SER A 16 2.68 4.90 13.46
CA SER A 16 2.80 3.67 12.65
C SER A 16 1.57 2.75 12.66
N ILE A 17 0.61 2.94 13.57
CA ILE A 17 -0.59 2.08 13.72
C ILE A 17 -1.39 2.00 12.42
N PRO A 18 -1.70 3.10 11.72
CA PRO A 18 -2.57 2.98 10.55
C PRO A 18 -1.86 2.33 9.36
N SER A 19 -0.54 2.42 9.24
CA SER A 19 0.23 1.68 8.23
C SER A 19 0.20 0.17 8.50
N ALA A 20 0.35 -0.24 9.78
CA ALA A 20 0.24 -1.64 10.18
C ALA A 20 -1.17 -2.20 9.93
N VAL A 21 -2.21 -1.47 10.40
CA VAL A 21 -3.61 -1.85 10.22
C VAL A 21 -3.97 -1.95 8.75
N ALA A 22 -3.57 -0.98 7.93
CA ALA A 22 -3.85 -1.01 6.49
C ALA A 22 -3.17 -2.20 5.80
N THR A 23 -1.94 -2.55 6.19
CA THR A 23 -1.25 -3.74 5.65
C THR A 23 -1.97 -5.03 5.99
N LEU A 24 -2.33 -5.20 7.26
CA LEU A 24 -3.06 -6.39 7.72
C LEU A 24 -4.44 -6.49 7.05
N PHE A 25 -5.15 -5.37 6.93
CA PHE A 25 -6.46 -5.32 6.30
C PHE A 25 -6.38 -5.68 4.82
N ASN A 26 -5.42 -5.14 4.06
CA ASN A 26 -5.25 -5.51 2.65
C ASN A 26 -4.88 -6.99 2.48
N GLY A 27 -4.00 -7.53 3.33
CA GLY A 27 -3.69 -8.96 3.34
C GLY A 27 -4.91 -9.83 3.67
N TYR A 28 -5.73 -9.40 4.63
CA TYR A 28 -6.99 -10.06 4.96
C TYR A 28 -7.97 -10.06 3.79
N VAL A 29 -8.15 -8.93 3.10
CA VAL A 29 -9.02 -8.83 1.92
C VAL A 29 -8.58 -9.79 0.83
N ILE A 30 -7.29 -9.85 0.51
CA ILE A 30 -6.73 -10.83 -0.44
C ILE A 30 -7.07 -12.26 0.02
N GLY A 31 -6.87 -12.57 1.30
CA GLY A 31 -7.22 -13.87 1.89
C GLY A 31 -8.69 -14.23 1.73
N VAL A 32 -9.60 -13.29 2.00
CA VAL A 32 -11.05 -13.49 1.82
C VAL A 32 -11.38 -13.74 0.35
N VAL A 33 -10.77 -13.02 -0.58
CA VAL A 33 -10.99 -13.22 -2.02
C VAL A 33 -10.60 -14.64 -2.44
N TYR A 34 -9.43 -15.13 -2.04
CA TYR A 34 -9.01 -16.50 -2.32
C TYR A 34 -9.81 -17.57 -1.56
N ALA A 35 -10.38 -17.25 -0.40
CA ALA A 35 -11.23 -18.18 0.36
C ALA A 35 -12.65 -18.29 -0.20
N THR A 36 -13.16 -17.22 -0.81
CA THR A 36 -14.54 -17.13 -1.32
C THR A 36 -14.67 -17.59 -2.77
N ILE A 37 -13.62 -17.41 -3.58
CA ILE A 37 -13.61 -17.84 -4.97
C ILE A 37 -13.05 -19.26 -5.04
N ALA A 38 -13.92 -20.24 -5.30
CA ALA A 38 -13.56 -21.66 -5.33
C ALA A 38 -12.44 -22.01 -6.33
N ASN A 39 -12.27 -21.22 -7.39
CA ASN A 39 -11.21 -21.42 -8.37
C ASN A 39 -10.07 -20.42 -8.14
N PRO A 40 -8.88 -20.86 -7.68
CA PRO A 40 -7.76 -19.98 -7.39
C PRO A 40 -7.27 -19.25 -8.64
N VAL A 41 -7.36 -19.85 -9.82
CA VAL A 41 -6.99 -19.20 -11.10
C VAL A 41 -7.93 -18.02 -11.39
N LYS A 42 -9.23 -18.18 -11.11
CA LYS A 42 -10.19 -17.07 -11.23
C LYS A 42 -9.88 -15.96 -10.23
N ALA A 43 -9.59 -16.29 -8.97
CA ALA A 43 -9.18 -15.30 -7.97
C ALA A 43 -7.90 -14.55 -8.39
N SER A 44 -6.91 -15.26 -8.92
CA SER A 44 -5.68 -14.67 -9.43
C SER A 44 -5.93 -13.74 -10.61
N ALA A 45 -6.92 -14.02 -11.46
CA ALA A 45 -7.27 -13.19 -12.62
C ALA A 45 -7.61 -11.74 -12.24
N ILE A 46 -8.26 -11.55 -11.09
CA ILE A 46 -8.70 -10.23 -10.61
C ILE A 46 -7.70 -9.60 -9.64
N ILE A 47 -6.63 -10.27 -9.24
CA ILE A 47 -5.63 -9.75 -8.30
C ILE A 47 -4.28 -9.58 -8.97
N VAL A 48 -3.77 -10.62 -9.63
CA VAL A 48 -2.37 -10.67 -10.10
C VAL A 48 -2.02 -9.58 -11.12
N PRO A 49 -2.86 -9.26 -12.12
CA PRO A 49 -2.46 -8.33 -13.18
C PRO A 49 -1.97 -6.98 -12.65
N HIS A 50 -2.75 -6.34 -11.77
CA HIS A 50 -2.36 -5.06 -11.14
C HIS A 50 -1.63 -5.26 -9.81
N GLY A 51 -1.98 -6.31 -9.05
CA GLY A 51 -1.45 -6.62 -7.73
C GLY A 51 0.05 -6.91 -7.72
N ILE A 52 0.63 -7.38 -8.83
CA ILE A 52 2.09 -7.56 -8.94
C ILE A 52 2.87 -6.23 -8.79
N ILE A 53 2.24 -5.11 -9.13
CA ILE A 53 2.81 -3.76 -8.96
C ILE A 53 2.33 -3.15 -7.65
N GLU A 54 1.04 -3.25 -7.38
CA GLU A 54 0.41 -2.59 -6.24
C GLU A 54 0.91 -3.15 -4.90
N ILE A 55 1.02 -4.49 -4.76
CA ILE A 55 1.37 -5.11 -3.48
C ILE A 55 2.79 -4.72 -3.04
N PRO A 56 3.85 -4.84 -3.87
CA PRO A 56 5.18 -4.38 -3.48
C PRO A 56 5.22 -2.88 -3.18
N ALA A 57 4.57 -2.05 -4.00
CA ALA A 57 4.52 -0.61 -3.80
C ALA A 57 3.85 -0.26 -2.46
N PHE A 58 2.74 -0.92 -2.13
CA PHE A 58 2.02 -0.76 -0.88
C PHE A 58 2.85 -1.20 0.33
N LEU A 59 3.57 -2.33 0.24
CA LEU A 59 4.44 -2.80 1.31
C LEU A 59 5.60 -1.83 1.57
N ILE A 60 6.21 -1.27 0.53
CA ILE A 60 7.27 -0.26 0.67
C ILE A 60 6.72 1.02 1.31
N ALA A 61 5.57 1.51 0.86
CA ALA A 61 4.91 2.68 1.46
C ALA A 61 4.59 2.45 2.94
N SER A 62 4.10 1.25 3.27
CA SER A 62 3.77 0.86 4.64
C SER A 62 5.02 0.78 5.52
N ALA A 63 6.11 0.18 5.03
CA ALA A 63 7.38 0.14 5.75
C ALA A 63 7.94 1.54 6.02
N ALA A 64 7.82 2.47 5.07
CA ALA A 64 8.21 3.86 5.26
C ALA A 64 7.35 4.56 6.32
N GLY A 65 6.03 4.35 6.31
CA GLY A 65 5.13 4.86 7.34
C GLY A 65 5.44 4.32 8.74
N LEU A 66 5.79 3.02 8.84
CA LEU A 66 6.24 2.41 10.09
C LEU A 66 7.55 3.04 10.60
N ARG A 67 8.51 3.26 9.71
CA ARG A 67 9.80 3.91 10.03
C ARG A 67 9.60 5.35 10.50
N LEU A 68 8.79 6.13 9.79
CA LEU A 68 8.47 7.50 10.17
C LEU A 68 7.86 7.58 11.57
N GLY A 69 6.90 6.71 11.90
CA GLY A 69 6.33 6.70 13.25
C GLY A 69 7.31 6.24 14.34
N TYR A 70 8.27 5.36 14.03
CA TYR A 70 9.36 5.03 14.96
C TYR A 70 10.31 6.21 15.20
N ILE A 71 10.64 6.97 14.15
CA ILE A 71 11.44 8.20 14.26
C ILE A 71 10.67 9.26 15.05
N MET A 72 9.37 9.40 14.84
CA MET A 72 8.51 10.28 15.64
C MET A 72 8.54 9.91 17.13
N LEU A 73 8.49 8.61 17.49
CA LEU A 73 8.63 8.16 18.88
C LEU A 73 9.99 8.56 19.48
N LYS A 74 11.08 8.42 18.71
CA LYS A 74 12.41 8.86 19.17
C LYS A 74 12.47 10.36 19.40
N TYR A 75 11.84 11.15 18.52
CA TYR A 75 11.79 12.60 18.66
C TYR A 75 11.04 13.02 19.93
N VAL A 76 9.85 12.44 20.17
CA VAL A 76 9.06 12.73 21.39
C VAL A 76 9.81 12.34 22.67
N LYS A 77 10.64 11.29 22.62
CA LYS A 77 11.51 10.88 23.73
C LYS A 77 12.78 11.72 23.88
N GLY A 78 13.00 12.73 23.02
CA GLY A 78 14.19 13.58 23.04
C GLY A 78 15.47 12.88 22.57
N ALA A 79 15.36 11.72 21.89
CA ALA A 79 16.51 10.93 21.45
C ALA A 79 17.08 11.36 20.09
N ILE A 80 16.36 12.21 19.34
CA ILE A 80 16.77 12.78 18.05
C ILE A 80 16.31 14.24 17.96
N THR A 81 16.90 14.99 17.02
CA THR A 81 16.58 16.40 16.79
C THR A 81 15.40 16.58 15.83
N LEU A 82 14.82 17.79 15.80
CA LEU A 82 13.76 18.15 14.86
C LEU A 82 14.23 18.03 13.41
N ASN A 83 15.47 18.45 13.10
CA ASN A 83 16.03 18.36 11.75
C ASN A 83 16.04 16.91 11.24
N MET A 84 16.35 15.92 12.09
CA MET A 84 16.33 14.51 11.71
C MET A 84 14.91 14.00 11.43
N LEU A 85 13.91 14.52 12.15
CA LEU A 85 12.50 14.19 11.90
C LEU A 85 12.02 14.81 10.57
N GLU A 86 12.38 16.06 10.29
CA GLU A 86 12.04 16.76 9.04
C GLU A 86 12.67 16.07 7.82
N GLU A 87 13.91 15.61 7.94
CA GLU A 87 14.58 14.82 6.90
C GLU A 87 13.83 13.51 6.63
N GLU A 88 13.46 12.75 7.67
CA GLU A 88 12.73 11.50 7.51
C GLU A 88 11.33 11.73 6.91
N LEU A 89 10.65 12.80 7.33
CA LEU A 89 9.35 13.19 6.79
C LEU A 89 9.46 13.50 5.29
N THR A 90 10.48 14.26 4.90
CA THR A 90 10.74 14.61 3.50
C THR A 90 11.05 13.37 2.67
N ASN A 91 11.94 12.50 3.16
CA ASN A 91 12.30 11.24 2.50
C ASN A 91 11.07 10.34 2.32
N THR A 92 10.22 10.23 3.35
CA THR A 92 8.98 9.46 3.29
C THR A 92 8.00 10.05 2.27
N ALA A 93 7.84 11.37 2.24
CA ALA A 93 6.96 12.05 1.31
C ALA A 93 7.42 11.87 -0.15
N VAL A 94 8.72 12.01 -0.41
CA VAL A 94 9.32 11.79 -1.75
C VAL A 94 9.13 10.34 -2.19
N LEU A 95 9.35 9.37 -1.28
CA LEU A 95 9.13 7.97 -1.58
C LEU A 95 7.66 7.68 -1.93
N VAL A 96 6.71 8.18 -1.14
CA VAL A 96 5.27 8.00 -1.43
C VAL A 96 4.89 8.66 -2.75
N ALA A 97 5.43 9.84 -3.05
CA ALA A 97 5.21 10.49 -4.34
C ALA A 97 5.76 9.65 -5.51
N ALA A 98 6.93 9.01 -5.36
CA ALA A 98 7.46 8.11 -6.36
C ALA A 98 6.59 6.85 -6.53
N LEU A 99 6.09 6.27 -5.43
CA LEU A 99 5.20 5.11 -5.46
C LEU A 99 3.83 5.43 -6.06
N ALA A 100 3.37 6.69 -6.03
CA ALA A 100 2.15 7.12 -6.69
C ALA A 100 2.14 6.81 -8.20
N ILE A 101 3.32 6.84 -8.84
CA ILE A 101 3.47 6.45 -10.25
C ILE A 101 3.18 4.95 -10.43
N LEU A 102 3.69 4.10 -9.53
CA LEU A 102 3.42 2.66 -9.57
C LEU A 102 1.94 2.36 -9.33
N PHE A 103 1.29 3.04 -8.39
CA PHE A 103 -0.15 2.91 -8.18
C PHE A 103 -0.97 3.37 -9.38
N PHE A 104 -0.53 4.43 -10.07
CA PHE A 104 -1.17 4.88 -11.30
C PHE A 104 -1.08 3.83 -12.40
N ILE A 105 0.09 3.21 -12.59
CA ILE A 105 0.28 2.11 -13.54
C ILE A 105 -0.60 0.92 -13.16
N ALA A 106 -0.61 0.53 -11.87
CA ALA A 106 -1.46 -0.55 -11.37
C ALA A 106 -2.94 -0.27 -11.66
N GLY A 107 -3.42 0.95 -11.43
CA GLY A 107 -4.80 1.36 -11.73
C GLY A 107 -5.15 1.33 -13.22
N ILE A 108 -4.19 1.65 -14.11
CA ILE A 108 -4.40 1.47 -15.56
C ILE A 108 -4.56 -0.02 -15.90
N ILE A 109 -3.74 -0.89 -15.32
CA ILE A 109 -3.84 -2.34 -15.52
C ILE A 109 -5.15 -2.88 -14.94
N GLU A 110 -5.58 -2.39 -13.79
CA GLU A 110 -6.86 -2.73 -13.15
C GLU A 110 -8.05 -2.32 -14.04
N GLY A 111 -8.04 -1.12 -14.59
CA GLY A 111 -9.16 -0.61 -15.38
C GLY A 111 -9.25 -1.19 -16.80
N ASN A 112 -8.13 -1.62 -17.39
CA ASN A 112 -8.08 -2.00 -18.81
C ASN A 112 -7.73 -3.47 -19.05
N ILE A 113 -6.78 -4.04 -18.30
CA ILE A 113 -6.23 -5.38 -18.58
C ILE A 113 -6.91 -6.45 -17.71
N THR A 114 -7.11 -6.14 -16.43
CA THR A 114 -7.73 -7.07 -15.46
C THR A 114 -9.12 -7.56 -15.92
N PRO A 115 -10.03 -6.71 -16.45
CA PRO A 115 -11.34 -7.16 -16.91
C PRO A 115 -11.25 -8.11 -18.11
N ILE A 116 -10.33 -7.85 -19.05
CA ILE A 116 -10.11 -8.70 -20.23
C ILE A 116 -9.67 -10.10 -19.80
N ILE A 117 -8.71 -10.19 -18.87
CA ILE A 117 -8.22 -11.47 -18.35
C ILE A 117 -9.33 -12.20 -17.59
N ALA A 118 -10.12 -11.47 -16.79
CA ALA A 118 -11.23 -12.05 -16.04
C ALA A 118 -12.30 -12.63 -16.98
N GLU A 119 -12.67 -11.91 -18.04
CA GLU A 119 -13.63 -12.35 -19.06
C GLU A 119 -13.18 -13.65 -19.74
N HIS A 120 -11.91 -13.74 -20.16
CA HIS A 120 -11.36 -14.95 -20.78
C HIS A 120 -11.38 -16.18 -19.84
N LEU A 121 -11.44 -15.95 -18.53
CA LEU A 121 -11.52 -17.00 -17.50
C LEU A 121 -12.96 -17.25 -17.02
N GLY A 122 -13.96 -16.67 -17.68
CA GLY A 122 -15.38 -16.88 -17.42
C GLY A 122 -15.84 -16.27 -16.09
N TRP A 123 -15.39 -15.05 -15.80
CA TRP A 123 -15.96 -14.19 -14.75
C TRP A 123 -17.24 -13.46 -15.19
N VAL A 124 -17.48 -13.38 -16.50
CA VAL A 124 -18.65 -12.78 -17.15
C VAL A 124 -19.24 -13.80 -18.12
#